data_AF-A0A2D6FH80-F1
#
_entry.id   AF-A0A2D6FH80-F1
#
_cell.length_a   1.000
_cell.length_b   1.000
_cell.length_c   1.000
_cell.angle_alpha   90.00
_cell.angle_beta   90.00
_cell.angle_gamma   90.00
#
_symmetry.space_group_name_H-M   'P 1'
#
loop_
_entity.id
_entity.type
_entity.pdbx_description
1 polymer ?
#
loop_
_entity_poly.entity_id
_entity_poly.type
_entity_poly.pdbx_seq_one_letter_code
_entity_poly.pdbx_strand_id
1 'polypeptide(L)'
;MSFVGLIAAAAQSWFYGNVIVIKFIQGFKFFSVIPVVYYFQQTIQFNQFKTSNNKKFATSFIVVYLILLGIISLGKNSRSDFFVPIASYGIVIGLLWLYGKIQVRILSVISVLLSVVIAAPIFTDFATAMVMVRVQRRNEASPTELIQLTISKMNNRDEISKYRLLRLNSGKISSTGWSEEYLSNPMLNRFANAKFVDNSLYDASFLDENEKEQLTNFQISRLIAYLPNPIINLFSADNNFKAKVLSQGFGDTLHYLATGNPSVLGGFRVTHFIGMGKGSIGYLYLLLAFFSFIIIFIFVDSHSICNHLYHSSLIAPTFSIVAITQFYDWLTIAKTTSLTALVAFPLRSFFEPILLVALVRWLLKTKLKTT
;
A
#
# COMPACT_ATOMS: atom_id res chain seq x y z
N MET A 1 13.73 16.42 -0.98
CA MET A 1 13.20 15.13 -0.47
C MET A 1 12.41 14.36 -1.54
N SER A 2 11.56 15.01 -2.34
CA SER A 2 10.82 14.37 -3.45
C SER A 2 11.69 13.62 -4.48
N PHE A 3 12.83 14.20 -4.86
CA PHE A 3 13.83 13.54 -5.72
C PHE A 3 14.41 12.28 -5.08
N VAL A 4 14.59 12.26 -3.75
CA VAL A 4 15.04 11.06 -3.03
C VAL A 4 14.02 9.94 -3.16
N GLY A 5 12.72 10.25 -3.05
CA GLY A 5 11.66 9.28 -3.27
C GLY A 5 11.58 8.76 -4.72
N LEU A 6 11.78 9.62 -5.71
CA LEU A 6 11.78 9.24 -7.12
C LEU A 6 13.00 8.37 -7.48
N ILE A 7 14.19 8.76 -7.01
CA ILE A 7 15.42 7.97 -7.14
C ILE A 7 15.24 6.63 -6.43
N ALA A 8 14.70 6.61 -5.21
CA ALA A 8 14.43 5.37 -4.49
C ALA A 8 13.45 4.45 -5.24
N ALA A 9 12.42 5.03 -5.86
CA ALA A 9 11.46 4.28 -6.66
C ALA A 9 12.11 3.63 -7.89
N ALA A 10 13.03 4.33 -8.58
CA ALA A 10 13.75 3.87 -9.77
C ALA A 10 14.94 2.95 -9.46
N ALA A 11 15.73 3.29 -8.45
CA ALA A 11 16.93 2.57 -8.05
C ALA A 11 16.63 1.14 -7.57
N GLN A 12 15.46 0.92 -6.98
CA GLN A 12 15.06 -0.41 -6.52
C GLN A 12 15.07 -1.48 -7.64
N SER A 13 14.80 -1.08 -8.90
CA SER A 13 14.86 -2.01 -10.04
C SER A 13 16.28 -2.22 -10.58
N TRP A 14 17.28 -1.44 -10.12
CA TRP A 14 18.65 -1.50 -10.60
C TRP A 14 19.59 -2.23 -9.65
N PHE A 15 19.25 -2.29 -8.35
CA PHE A 15 20.01 -3.07 -7.38
C PHE A 15 19.50 -4.51 -7.34
N TYR A 16 20.20 -5.42 -8.04
CA TYR A 16 20.02 -6.86 -7.93
C TYR A 16 20.95 -7.43 -6.84
N GLY A 17 20.46 -8.36 -6.02
CA GLY A 17 21.29 -9.20 -5.14
C GLY A 17 21.34 -8.82 -3.65
N ASN A 18 21.41 -7.53 -3.27
CA ASN A 18 21.50 -7.16 -1.85
C ASN A 18 20.13 -6.76 -1.24
N VAL A 19 19.47 -7.73 -0.61
CA VAL A 19 18.14 -7.56 0.00
C VAL A 19 18.10 -6.43 1.04
N ILE A 20 19.19 -6.21 1.77
CA ILE A 20 19.27 -5.16 2.80
C ILE A 20 19.26 -3.78 2.13
N VAL A 21 20.09 -3.58 1.11
CA VAL A 21 20.15 -2.33 0.34
C VAL A 21 18.83 -2.05 -0.35
N ILE A 22 18.22 -3.07 -0.97
CA ILE A 22 16.91 -2.95 -1.63
C ILE A 22 15.84 -2.51 -0.63
N LYS A 23 15.77 -3.14 0.56
CA LYS A 23 14.81 -2.77 1.60
C LYS A 23 15.06 -1.38 2.18
N PHE A 24 16.32 -1.00 2.34
CA PHE A 24 16.68 0.35 2.77
C PHE A 24 16.21 1.40 1.75
N ILE A 25 16.48 1.19 0.45
CA ILE A 25 16.02 2.06 -0.63
C ILE A 25 14.48 2.10 -0.68
N GLN A 26 13.80 0.96 -0.51
CA GLN A 26 12.34 0.92 -0.42
C GLN A 26 11.79 1.82 0.69
N GLY A 27 12.50 1.91 1.82
CA GLY A 27 12.17 2.80 2.93
C GLY A 27 12.08 4.26 2.50
N PHE A 28 12.81 4.73 1.47
CA PHE A 28 12.73 6.11 1.00
C PHE A 28 11.59 6.37 0.01
N LYS A 29 10.85 5.33 -0.43
CA LYS A 29 9.77 5.50 -1.42
C LYS A 29 8.65 6.40 -0.94
N PHE A 30 8.33 6.43 0.35
CA PHE A 30 7.23 7.27 0.84
C PHE A 30 7.48 8.77 0.58
N PHE A 31 8.74 9.17 0.39
CA PHE A 31 9.08 10.53 -0.04
C PHE A 31 8.57 10.88 -1.45
N SER A 32 8.11 9.90 -2.24
CA SER A 32 7.50 10.15 -3.54
C SER A 32 6.19 10.95 -3.42
N VAL A 33 5.53 10.90 -2.27
CA VAL A 33 4.28 11.63 -2.02
C VAL A 33 4.54 13.11 -1.67
N ILE A 34 5.77 13.50 -1.32
CA ILE A 34 6.09 14.86 -0.85
C ILE A 34 5.70 15.99 -1.80
N PRO A 35 5.88 15.93 -3.13
CA PRO A 35 5.46 17.01 -4.03
C PRO A 35 3.97 17.36 -3.89
N VAL A 36 3.14 16.33 -3.73
CA VAL A 36 1.71 16.48 -3.47
C VAL A 36 1.49 17.16 -2.13
N VAL A 37 2.21 16.72 -1.10
CA VAL A 37 2.12 17.31 0.24
C VAL A 37 2.51 18.80 0.24
N TYR A 38 3.62 19.15 -0.40
CA TYR A 38 4.15 20.52 -0.42
C TYR A 38 3.21 21.49 -1.14
N TYR A 39 2.57 21.05 -2.22
CA TYR A 39 1.57 21.85 -2.92
C TYR A 39 0.40 22.26 -2.02
N PHE A 40 -0.08 21.33 -1.18
CA PHE A 40 -1.21 21.58 -0.30
C PHE A 40 -0.85 22.09 1.08
N GLN A 41 0.40 21.92 1.54
CA GLN A 41 0.87 22.45 2.82
C GLN A 41 0.65 23.97 2.90
N GLN A 42 0.79 24.69 1.77
CA GLN A 42 0.49 26.12 1.67
C GLN A 42 -0.99 26.46 1.89
N THR A 43 -1.89 25.49 1.69
CA THR A 43 -3.34 25.62 1.91
C THR A 43 -3.77 25.13 3.30
N ILE A 44 -2.99 24.23 3.90
CA ILE A 44 -3.26 23.59 5.20
C ILE A 44 -2.64 24.38 6.37
N GLN A 45 -1.51 25.06 6.17
CA GLN A 45 -0.87 25.86 7.22
C GLN A 45 -1.47 27.28 7.28
N PHE A 46 -1.96 27.67 8.46
CA PHE A 46 -2.57 28.97 8.77
C PHE A 46 -1.61 30.19 8.65
N ASN A 47 -0.33 29.99 8.32
CA ASN A 47 0.66 31.08 8.29
C ASN A 47 1.06 31.50 6.87
N GLN A 48 0.74 32.76 6.57
CA GLN A 48 1.38 33.84 5.78
C GLN A 48 2.65 33.59 4.91
N PHE A 49 2.99 32.38 4.50
CA PHE A 49 4.02 32.21 3.48
C PHE A 49 3.43 32.69 2.15
N LYS A 50 3.87 33.89 1.73
CA LYS A 50 3.58 34.51 0.43
C LYS A 50 3.48 33.42 -0.64
N THR A 51 2.31 33.32 -1.25
CA THR A 51 2.07 32.45 -2.40
C THR A 51 3.18 32.67 -3.41
N SER A 52 3.97 31.64 -3.70
CA SER A 52 4.80 31.68 -4.90
C SER A 52 3.86 31.91 -6.08
N ASN A 53 4.11 32.98 -6.83
CA ASN A 53 3.19 33.60 -7.78
C ASN A 53 2.88 32.71 -9.01
N ASN A 54 3.30 31.45 -9.03
CA ASN A 54 3.22 30.59 -10.20
C ASN A 54 2.52 29.25 -9.91
N LYS A 55 1.23 29.33 -9.52
CA LYS A 55 0.36 28.14 -9.37
C LYS A 55 0.40 27.23 -10.60
N LYS A 56 0.45 27.82 -11.80
CA LYS A 56 0.55 27.08 -13.08
C LYS A 56 1.82 26.23 -13.17
N PHE A 57 2.97 26.78 -12.77
CA PHE A 57 4.23 26.03 -12.73
C PHE A 57 4.18 24.89 -11.72
N ALA A 58 3.65 25.14 -10.52
CA ALA A 58 3.53 24.12 -9.48
C ALA A 58 2.61 22.96 -9.91
N THR A 59 1.45 23.26 -10.51
CA THR A 59 0.55 22.23 -11.04
C THR A 59 1.21 21.45 -12.18
N SER A 60 1.89 22.12 -13.11
CA SER A 60 2.59 21.47 -14.22
C SER A 60 3.71 20.53 -13.73
N PHE A 61 4.46 20.96 -12.72
CA PHE A 61 5.50 20.15 -12.10
C PHE A 61 4.94 18.87 -11.46
N ILE A 62 3.80 18.95 -10.77
CA ILE A 62 3.14 17.77 -10.18
C ILE A 62 2.67 16.81 -11.26
N VAL A 63 2.08 17.31 -12.35
CA VAL A 63 1.63 16.47 -13.47
C VAL A 63 2.80 15.72 -14.09
N VAL A 64 3.89 16.43 -14.40
CA VAL A 64 5.13 15.80 -14.94
C VAL A 64 5.67 14.76 -13.95
N TYR A 65 5.68 15.08 -12.66
CA TYR A 65 6.15 14.17 -11.61
C TYR A 65 5.30 12.89 -11.51
N LEU A 66 3.97 13.01 -11.59
CA LEU A 66 3.05 11.86 -11.59
C LEU A 66 3.23 10.99 -12.85
N ILE A 67 3.47 11.61 -14.01
CA ILE A 67 3.77 10.89 -15.26
C ILE A 67 5.07 10.08 -15.09
N LEU A 68 6.13 10.69 -14.55
CA LEU A 68 7.40 10.01 -14.28
C LEU A 68 7.22 8.82 -13.33
N LEU A 69 6.44 9.00 -12.25
CA LEU A 69 6.11 7.89 -11.35
C LEU A 69 5.30 6.79 -12.05
N GLY A 70 4.42 7.14 -12.99
CA GLY A 70 3.71 6.19 -13.83
C GLY A 70 4.66 5.33 -14.68
N ILE A 71 5.64 5.95 -15.33
CA ILE A 71 6.65 5.25 -16.13
C ILE A 71 7.50 4.31 -15.26
N ILE A 72 7.95 4.79 -14.09
CA ILE A 72 8.71 3.96 -13.14
C ILE A 72 7.87 2.78 -12.63
N SER A 73 6.59 3.02 -12.33
CA SER A 73 5.67 1.99 -11.85
C SER A 73 5.41 0.90 -12.89
N LEU A 74 5.36 1.29 -14.17
CA LEU A 74 5.27 0.39 -15.32
C LEU A 74 6.49 -0.52 -15.44
N GLY A 75 7.69 0.06 -15.42
CA GLY A 75 8.94 -0.72 -15.46
C GLY A 75 9.07 -1.71 -14.30
N LYS A 76 8.37 -1.47 -13.19
CA LYS A 76 8.34 -2.37 -12.03
C LYS A 76 7.17 -3.33 -12.01
N ASN A 77 6.20 -3.19 -12.93
CA ASN A 77 4.90 -3.85 -12.86
C ASN A 77 4.25 -3.69 -11.46
N SER A 78 4.38 -2.49 -10.86
CA SER A 78 3.85 -2.18 -9.52
C SER A 78 2.74 -1.15 -9.62
N ARG A 79 1.49 -1.62 -9.70
CA ARG A 79 0.30 -0.76 -9.75
C ARG A 79 0.15 0.14 -8.52
N SER A 80 0.50 -0.37 -7.34
CA SER A 80 0.42 0.39 -6.09
C SER A 80 1.35 1.60 -6.08
N ASP A 81 2.55 1.48 -6.65
CA ASP A 81 3.53 2.58 -6.72
C ASP A 81 2.97 3.78 -7.53
N PHE A 82 2.03 3.53 -8.46
CA PHE A 82 1.33 4.57 -9.23
C PHE A 82 0.11 5.15 -8.50
N PHE A 83 -0.74 4.29 -7.93
CA PHE A 83 -2.01 4.72 -7.34
C PHE A 83 -1.86 5.38 -5.97
N VAL A 84 -0.84 5.03 -5.18
CA VAL A 84 -0.66 5.59 -3.83
C VAL A 84 -0.51 7.12 -3.84
N PRO A 85 0.39 7.73 -4.64
CA PRO A 85 0.50 9.19 -4.74
C PRO A 85 -0.81 9.89 -5.18
N ILE A 86 -1.55 9.27 -6.10
CA ILE A 86 -2.85 9.78 -6.58
C ILE A 86 -3.90 9.70 -5.48
N ALA A 87 -3.94 8.59 -4.75
CA ALA A 87 -4.84 8.40 -3.63
C ALA A 87 -4.54 9.40 -2.51
N SER A 88 -3.26 9.61 -2.17
CA SER A 88 -2.83 10.64 -1.21
C SER A 88 -3.27 12.04 -1.61
N TYR A 89 -3.19 12.39 -2.90
CA TYR A 89 -3.71 13.65 -3.44
C TYR A 89 -5.23 13.79 -3.21
N GLY A 90 -6.00 12.73 -3.54
CA GLY A 90 -7.44 12.69 -3.32
C GLY A 90 -7.83 12.82 -1.84
N ILE A 91 -7.08 12.15 -0.94
CA ILE A 91 -7.31 12.22 0.51
C ILE A 91 -7.11 13.65 1.01
N VAL A 92 -6.03 14.33 0.58
CA VAL A 92 -5.77 15.72 0.98
C VAL A 92 -6.88 16.67 0.51
N ILE A 93 -7.36 16.52 -0.72
CA ILE A 93 -8.52 17.28 -1.23
C ILE A 93 -9.76 16.99 -0.38
N GLY A 94 -10.02 15.71 -0.07
CA GLY A 94 -11.13 15.31 0.80
C GLY A 94 -11.08 15.97 2.17
N LEU A 95 -9.90 16.00 2.80
CA LEU A 95 -9.70 16.68 4.08
C LEU A 95 -9.92 18.20 3.97
N LEU A 96 -9.38 18.85 2.94
CA LEU A 96 -9.61 20.29 2.71
C LEU A 96 -11.10 20.62 2.53
N TRP A 97 -11.86 19.72 1.89
CA TRP A 97 -13.29 19.86 1.74
C TRP A 97 -14.03 19.66 3.07
N LEU A 98 -13.69 18.62 3.83
CA LEU A 98 -14.25 18.35 5.16
C LEU A 98 -14.01 19.51 6.14
N TYR A 99 -12.84 20.17 6.07
CA TYR A 99 -12.53 21.36 6.88
C TYR A 99 -13.08 22.67 6.30
N GLY A 100 -13.89 22.62 5.24
CA GLY A 100 -14.50 23.80 4.63
C GLY A 100 -13.51 24.77 3.97
N LYS A 101 -12.27 24.34 3.71
CA LYS A 101 -11.23 25.16 3.06
C LYS A 101 -11.42 25.25 1.55
N ILE A 102 -12.07 24.25 0.96
CA ILE A 102 -12.48 24.25 -0.45
C ILE A 102 -13.97 23.97 -0.56
N GLN A 103 -14.63 24.66 -1.48
CA GLN A 103 -15.98 24.32 -1.89
C GLN A 103 -15.90 23.45 -3.14
N VAL A 104 -16.37 22.21 -3.02
CA VAL A 104 -16.46 21.30 -4.16
C VAL A 104 -17.81 21.52 -4.83
N ARG A 105 -17.80 21.99 -6.08
CA ARG A 105 -19.02 22.12 -6.88
C ARG A 105 -19.47 20.74 -7.36
N ILE A 106 -20.77 20.46 -7.29
CA ILE A 106 -21.33 19.18 -7.74
C ILE A 106 -20.95 18.85 -9.20
N LEU A 107 -20.90 19.86 -10.07
CA LEU A 107 -20.46 19.71 -11.46
C LEU A 107 -19.01 19.23 -11.58
N SER A 108 -18.13 19.64 -10.68
CA SER A 108 -16.74 19.16 -10.63
C SER A 108 -16.67 17.69 -10.19
N VAL A 109 -17.56 17.27 -9.29
CA VAL A 109 -17.65 15.85 -8.89
C VAL A 109 -18.14 15.01 -10.06
N ILE A 110 -19.22 15.45 -10.71
CA ILE A 110 -19.78 14.78 -11.89
C ILE A 110 -18.75 14.69 -13.00
N SER A 111 -17.99 15.76 -13.28
CA SER A 111 -16.96 15.73 -14.33
C SER A 111 -15.84 14.75 -14.01
N VAL A 112 -15.41 14.65 -12.75
CA VAL A 112 -14.42 13.65 -12.31
C VAL A 112 -14.97 12.23 -12.46
N LEU A 113 -16.20 11.98 -12.00
CA LEU A 113 -16.84 10.65 -12.14
C LEU A 113 -16.98 10.26 -13.61
N LEU A 114 -17.44 11.18 -14.45
CA LEU A 114 -17.57 10.95 -15.89
C LEU A 114 -16.20 10.66 -16.52
N SER A 115 -15.17 11.42 -16.14
CA SER A 115 -13.79 11.18 -16.60
C SER A 115 -13.29 9.79 -16.20
N VAL A 116 -13.61 9.32 -14.99
CA VAL A 116 -13.27 7.97 -14.54
C VAL A 116 -14.01 6.92 -15.36
N VAL A 117 -15.30 7.11 -15.64
CA VAL A 117 -16.10 6.18 -16.45
C VAL A 117 -15.56 6.09 -17.88
N ILE A 118 -15.25 7.24 -18.49
CA ILE A 118 -14.68 7.31 -19.85
C ILE A 118 -13.28 6.67 -19.88
N ALA A 119 -12.46 6.87 -18.84
CA ALA A 119 -11.11 6.30 -18.78
C ALA A 119 -11.09 4.83 -18.32
N ALA A 120 -12.17 4.31 -17.72
CA ALA A 120 -12.22 2.97 -17.15
C ALA A 120 -11.84 1.85 -18.13
N PRO A 121 -12.28 1.84 -19.41
CA PRO A 121 -11.86 0.82 -20.38
C PRO A 121 -10.34 0.81 -20.59
N ILE A 122 -9.74 2.00 -20.75
CA ILE A 122 -8.29 2.16 -20.96
C ILE A 122 -7.52 1.61 -19.75
N PHE A 123 -7.94 1.98 -18.54
CA PHE A 123 -7.33 1.46 -17.32
C PHE A 123 -7.54 -0.05 -17.16
N THR A 124 -8.68 -0.59 -17.60
CA THR A 124 -8.94 -2.04 -17.55
C THR A 124 -8.01 -2.78 -18.51
N ASP A 125 -7.83 -2.29 -19.74
CA ASP A 125 -6.92 -2.85 -20.75
C ASP A 125 -5.47 -2.82 -20.28
N PHE A 126 -5.04 -1.64 -19.80
CA PHE A 126 -3.74 -1.43 -19.16
C PHE A 126 -3.48 -2.43 -18.03
N ALA A 127 -4.47 -2.61 -17.15
CA ALA A 127 -4.34 -3.46 -15.99
C ALA A 127 -4.48 -4.95 -16.29
N THR A 128 -5.05 -5.33 -17.45
CA THR A 128 -4.99 -6.69 -18.01
C THR A 128 -3.62 -6.96 -18.64
N ALA A 129 -3.10 -6.03 -19.45
CA ALA A 129 -1.78 -6.15 -20.09
C ALA A 129 -0.65 -6.35 -19.06
N MET A 130 -0.63 -5.55 -17.99
CA MET A 130 0.35 -5.74 -16.91
C MET A 130 0.27 -7.12 -16.24
N VAL A 131 -0.92 -7.73 -16.16
CA VAL A 131 -1.07 -9.07 -15.59
C VAL A 131 -0.54 -10.13 -16.55
N MET A 132 -0.78 -9.99 -17.85
CA MET A 132 -0.27 -10.90 -18.87
C MET A 132 1.27 -10.90 -18.91
N VAL A 133 1.88 -9.72 -18.77
CA VAL A 133 3.34 -9.53 -18.78
C VAL A 133 4.01 -9.92 -17.44
N ARG A 134 3.22 -10.13 -16.37
CA ARG A 134 3.76 -10.42 -15.02
C ARG A 134 4.62 -11.68 -14.97
N VAL A 135 4.33 -12.68 -15.79
CA VAL A 135 5.12 -13.93 -15.87
C VAL A 135 6.52 -13.64 -16.41
N GLN A 136 6.65 -12.75 -17.40
CA GLN A 136 7.92 -12.39 -18.03
C GLN A 136 8.86 -11.65 -17.07
N ARG A 137 8.31 -10.93 -16.07
CA ARG A 137 9.10 -10.35 -14.97
C ARG A 137 9.80 -11.42 -14.12
N ARG A 138 9.23 -12.62 -13.97
CA ARG A 138 9.88 -13.72 -13.25
C ARG A 138 11.05 -14.31 -14.04
N ASN A 139 11.06 -14.11 -15.35
CA ASN A 139 12.11 -14.55 -16.27
C ASN A 139 13.17 -13.45 -16.51
N GLU A 140 13.37 -12.56 -15.53
CA GLU A 140 14.43 -11.54 -15.53
C GLU A 140 14.35 -10.46 -16.63
N ALA A 141 13.20 -10.27 -17.27
CA ALA A 141 13.01 -9.21 -18.26
C ALA A 141 13.39 -7.82 -17.69
N SER A 142 14.11 -7.03 -18.49
CA SER A 142 14.53 -5.69 -18.10
C SER A 142 13.35 -4.73 -17.93
N PRO A 143 13.45 -3.66 -17.11
CA PRO A 143 12.35 -2.70 -16.94
C PRO A 143 11.85 -2.07 -18.26
N THR A 144 12.75 -1.87 -19.23
CA THR A 144 12.41 -1.33 -20.56
C THR A 144 11.66 -2.34 -21.40
N GLU A 145 12.07 -3.62 -21.39
CA GLU A 145 11.33 -4.71 -22.05
C GLU A 145 9.92 -4.84 -21.48
N LEU A 146 9.77 -4.77 -20.15
CA LEU A 146 8.46 -4.86 -19.50
C LEU A 146 7.52 -3.72 -19.94
N ILE A 147 8.04 -2.51 -20.14
CA ILE A 147 7.26 -1.38 -20.66
C ILE A 147 6.83 -1.66 -22.10
N GLN A 148 7.76 -2.07 -22.97
CA GLN A 148 7.46 -2.36 -24.38
C GLN A 148 6.46 -3.50 -24.53
N LEU A 149 6.62 -4.57 -23.75
CA LEU A 149 5.70 -5.71 -23.69
C LEU A 149 4.32 -5.28 -23.19
N THR A 150 4.25 -4.41 -22.18
CA THR A 150 2.95 -3.92 -21.68
C THR A 150 2.24 -3.09 -22.74
N ILE A 151 2.94 -2.19 -23.43
CA ILE A 151 2.37 -1.35 -24.50
C ILE A 151 1.94 -2.20 -25.70
N SER A 152 2.76 -3.18 -26.11
CA SER A 152 2.41 -4.06 -27.24
C SER A 152 1.16 -4.89 -26.94
N LYS A 153 1.01 -5.40 -25.71
CA LYS A 153 -0.21 -6.10 -25.27
C LYS A 153 -1.42 -5.19 -25.19
N MET A 154 -1.25 -3.93 -24.79
CA MET A 154 -2.35 -2.94 -24.81
C MET A 154 -2.85 -2.64 -26.22
N ASN A 155 -1.96 -2.58 -27.20
CA ASN A 155 -2.33 -2.31 -28.59
C ASN A 155 -3.06 -3.50 -29.24
N ASN A 156 -2.89 -4.71 -28.71
CA ASN A 156 -3.59 -5.91 -29.17
C ASN A 156 -4.86 -6.19 -28.35
N ARG A 157 -5.95 -5.51 -28.72
CA ARG A 157 -7.25 -5.64 -28.03
C ARG A 157 -7.86 -7.04 -28.10
N ASP A 158 -7.60 -7.77 -29.18
CA ASP A 158 -8.11 -9.14 -29.36
C ASP A 158 -7.47 -10.09 -28.34
N GLU A 159 -6.17 -9.95 -28.10
CA GLU A 159 -5.46 -10.76 -27.13
C GLU A 159 -5.94 -10.50 -25.69
N ILE A 160 -6.16 -9.22 -25.34
CA ILE A 160 -6.76 -8.82 -24.06
C ILE A 160 -8.16 -9.42 -23.89
N SER A 161 -8.97 -9.38 -24.94
CA SER A 161 -10.35 -9.87 -24.91
C SER A 161 -10.39 -11.39 -24.77
N LYS A 162 -9.54 -12.11 -25.51
CA LYS A 162 -9.36 -13.57 -25.35
C LYS A 162 -8.89 -13.92 -23.94
N TYR A 163 -7.90 -13.21 -23.41
CA TYR A 163 -7.42 -13.43 -22.05
C TYR A 163 -8.52 -13.22 -21.00
N ARG A 164 -9.35 -12.18 -21.15
CA ARG A 164 -10.50 -11.94 -20.26
C ARG A 164 -11.55 -13.05 -20.36
N LEU A 165 -11.90 -13.48 -21.57
CA LEU A 165 -12.86 -14.57 -21.78
C LEU A 165 -12.35 -15.88 -21.17
N LEU A 166 -11.07 -16.23 -21.39
CA LEU A 166 -10.45 -17.39 -20.76
C LEU A 166 -10.52 -17.30 -19.24
N ARG A 167 -10.23 -16.12 -18.67
CA ARG A 167 -10.28 -15.90 -17.23
C ARG A 167 -11.71 -16.03 -16.67
N LEU A 168 -12.69 -15.40 -17.31
CA LEU A 168 -14.10 -15.50 -16.95
C LEU A 168 -14.58 -16.95 -17.02
N ASN A 169 -14.19 -17.69 -18.06
CA ASN A 169 -14.56 -19.09 -18.23
C ASN A 169 -13.87 -19.99 -17.20
N SER A 170 -12.61 -19.72 -16.85
CA SER A 170 -11.91 -20.43 -15.78
C SER A 170 -12.43 -20.08 -14.37
N GLY A 171 -12.97 -18.88 -14.17
CA GLY A 171 -13.52 -18.42 -12.89
C GLY A 171 -14.97 -18.85 -12.66
N LYS A 172 -15.76 -19.03 -13.72
CA LYS A 172 -17.15 -19.51 -13.66
C LYS A 172 -17.28 -21.00 -13.38
N ILE A 173 -16.19 -21.75 -13.51
CA ILE A 173 -16.13 -23.20 -13.28
C ILE A 173 -14.95 -23.49 -12.37
N SER A 174 -14.97 -22.97 -11.14
CA SER A 174 -14.29 -23.72 -10.08
C SER A 174 -15.12 -24.98 -9.85
N SER A 175 -14.48 -26.14 -9.73
CA SER A 175 -15.16 -27.41 -9.40
C SER A 175 -15.91 -27.36 -8.05
N THR A 176 -15.78 -26.25 -7.31
CA THR A 176 -16.36 -26.00 -5.99
C THR A 176 -17.59 -25.06 -6.03
N GLY A 177 -18.00 -24.53 -7.21
CA GLY A 177 -19.15 -23.64 -7.33
C GLY A 177 -18.94 -22.22 -6.74
N TRP A 178 -17.71 -21.88 -6.35
CA TRP A 178 -17.32 -20.61 -5.74
C TRP A 178 -16.60 -19.70 -6.75
N SER A 179 -16.93 -18.41 -6.79
CA SER A 179 -16.31 -17.43 -7.69
C SER A 179 -15.73 -16.24 -6.92
N GLU A 180 -14.52 -15.80 -7.27
CA GLU A 180 -13.93 -14.55 -6.76
C GLU A 180 -14.41 -13.29 -7.52
N GLU A 181 -15.40 -13.44 -8.41
CA GLU A 181 -15.96 -12.36 -9.23
C GLU A 181 -17.24 -11.81 -8.60
N TYR A 182 -17.08 -10.81 -7.73
CA TYR A 182 -18.18 -10.11 -7.06
C TYR A 182 -18.79 -9.02 -7.94
N LEU A 183 -18.00 -8.48 -8.89
CA LEU A 183 -18.41 -7.42 -9.80
C LEU A 183 -18.12 -7.83 -11.25
N SER A 184 -19.05 -7.52 -12.15
CA SER A 184 -18.93 -7.81 -13.59
C SER A 184 -17.80 -7.04 -14.27
N ASN A 185 -17.45 -5.86 -13.76
CA ASN A 185 -16.34 -5.06 -14.26
C ASN A 185 -15.00 -5.51 -13.63
N PRO A 186 -14.01 -5.99 -14.42
CA PRO A 186 -12.74 -6.50 -13.89
C PRO A 186 -11.88 -5.48 -13.16
N MET A 187 -12.06 -4.18 -13.43
CA MET A 187 -11.38 -3.11 -12.71
C MET A 187 -12.05 -2.86 -11.36
N LEU A 188 -13.38 -2.79 -11.31
CA LEU A 188 -14.11 -2.64 -10.04
C LEU A 188 -13.97 -3.87 -9.15
N ASN A 189 -13.96 -5.07 -9.71
CA ASN A 189 -13.76 -6.33 -8.96
C ASN A 189 -12.40 -6.38 -8.23
N ARG A 190 -11.44 -5.52 -8.57
CA ARG A 190 -10.17 -5.40 -7.84
C ARG A 190 -10.29 -4.61 -6.54
N PHE A 191 -11.33 -3.81 -6.38
CA PHE A 191 -11.62 -3.08 -5.15
C PHE A 191 -12.54 -3.86 -4.20
N ALA A 192 -13.10 -4.98 -4.65
CA ALA A 192 -13.86 -5.89 -3.81
C ALA A 192 -12.92 -6.61 -2.84
N ASN A 193 -12.84 -6.11 -1.60
CA ASN A 193 -12.05 -6.76 -0.54
C ASN A 193 -12.75 -8.00 0.02
N ALA A 194 -14.06 -8.16 -0.22
CA ALA A 194 -14.86 -9.30 0.24
C ALA A 194 -14.21 -10.65 -0.13
N LYS A 195 -13.64 -10.76 -1.33
CA LYS A 195 -12.92 -11.97 -1.76
C LYS A 195 -11.81 -12.41 -0.81
N PHE A 196 -11.06 -11.47 -0.23
CA PHE A 196 -9.96 -11.81 0.67
C PHE A 196 -10.50 -12.25 2.02
N VAL A 197 -11.60 -11.64 2.48
CA VAL A 197 -12.32 -12.04 3.68
C VAL A 197 -12.88 -13.45 3.51
N ASP A 198 -13.62 -13.69 2.43
CA ASP A 198 -14.30 -14.95 2.18
C ASP A 198 -13.31 -16.10 1.96
N ASN A 199 -12.28 -15.90 1.14
CA ASN A 199 -11.23 -16.91 0.96
C ASN A 199 -10.53 -17.24 2.28
N SER A 200 -10.22 -16.21 3.10
CA SER A 200 -9.58 -16.43 4.40
C SER A 200 -10.50 -17.12 5.41
N LEU A 201 -11.79 -16.83 5.40
CA LEU A 201 -12.78 -17.47 6.27
C LEU A 201 -13.07 -18.91 5.84
N TYR A 202 -13.09 -19.15 4.53
CA TYR A 202 -13.22 -20.48 3.94
C TYR A 202 -12.05 -21.36 4.38
N ASP A 203 -10.81 -20.96 4.13
CA ASP A 203 -9.62 -21.72 4.55
C ASP A 203 -9.61 -21.92 6.09
N ALA A 204 -9.94 -20.87 6.85
CA ALA A 204 -10.02 -20.96 8.31
C ALA A 204 -11.09 -21.93 8.83
N SER A 205 -12.10 -22.27 8.03
CA SER A 205 -13.18 -23.19 8.44
C SER A 205 -12.78 -24.66 8.39
N PHE A 206 -11.67 -25.00 7.71
CA PHE A 206 -11.16 -26.36 7.60
C PHE A 206 -10.10 -26.71 8.64
N LEU A 207 -9.67 -25.74 9.47
CA LEU A 207 -8.61 -25.97 10.45
C LEU A 207 -9.14 -26.70 11.69
N ASP A 208 -8.43 -27.76 12.07
CA ASP A 208 -8.53 -28.43 13.37
C ASP A 208 -7.79 -27.64 14.48
N GLU A 209 -7.86 -28.11 15.72
CA GLU A 209 -7.22 -27.41 16.84
C GLU A 209 -5.68 -27.39 16.75
N ASN A 210 -5.06 -28.43 16.21
CA ASN A 210 -3.60 -28.48 16.04
C ASN A 210 -3.14 -27.46 15.00
N GLU A 211 -3.87 -27.34 13.89
CA GLU A 211 -3.58 -26.41 12.81
C GLU A 211 -3.84 -24.96 13.23
N LYS A 212 -4.88 -24.70 14.04
CA LYS A 212 -5.10 -23.40 14.69
C LYS A 212 -3.94 -23.01 15.61
N GLU A 213 -3.42 -23.96 16.39
CA GLU A 213 -2.26 -23.73 17.24
C GLU A 213 -1.01 -23.40 16.39
N GLN A 214 -0.77 -24.17 15.32
CA GLN A 214 0.32 -23.89 14.38
C GLN A 214 0.19 -22.50 13.75
N LEU A 215 -1.01 -22.10 13.32
CA LEU A 215 -1.25 -20.78 12.76
C LEU A 215 -1.03 -19.67 13.81
N THR A 216 -1.41 -19.91 15.06
CA THR A 216 -1.17 -19.00 16.18
C THR A 216 0.32 -18.83 16.43
N ASN A 217 1.07 -19.93 16.51
CA ASN A 217 2.51 -19.93 16.68
C ASN A 217 3.23 -19.22 15.52
N PHE A 218 2.72 -19.38 14.30
CA PHE A 218 3.21 -18.63 13.15
C PHE A 218 2.96 -17.12 13.29
N GLN A 219 1.77 -16.70 13.72
CA GLN A 219 1.46 -15.27 13.95
C GLN A 219 2.31 -14.65 15.07
N ILE A 220 2.58 -15.38 16.15
CA ILE A 220 3.50 -14.96 17.22
C ILE A 220 4.92 -14.85 16.68
N SER A 221 5.37 -15.84 15.91
CA SER A 221 6.69 -15.81 15.27
C SER A 221 6.83 -14.59 14.34
N ARG A 222 5.76 -14.25 13.60
CA ARG A 222 5.70 -13.04 12.75
C ARG A 222 5.78 -11.75 13.56
N LEU A 223 5.15 -11.70 14.74
CA LEU A 223 5.26 -10.56 15.66
C LEU A 223 6.71 -10.38 16.12
N ILE A 224 7.36 -11.46 16.58
CA ILE A 224 8.76 -11.45 17.01
C ILE A 224 9.68 -11.03 15.86
N ALA A 225 9.42 -11.50 14.64
CA ALA A 225 10.19 -11.16 13.45
C ALA A 225 10.18 -9.65 13.10
N TYR A 226 9.26 -8.85 13.64
CA TYR A 226 9.32 -7.39 13.47
C TYR A 226 10.43 -6.72 14.27
N LEU A 227 10.93 -7.36 15.33
CA LEU A 227 12.02 -6.83 16.13
C LEU A 227 13.32 -6.74 15.31
N PRO A 228 14.23 -5.79 15.64
CA PRO A 228 15.57 -5.76 15.09
C PRO A 228 16.33 -7.07 15.35
N ASN A 229 17.17 -7.49 14.40
CA ASN A 229 17.96 -8.73 14.51
C ASN A 229 18.79 -8.81 15.80
N PRO A 230 19.43 -7.72 16.29
CA PRO A 230 20.15 -7.79 17.56
C PRO A 230 19.27 -8.23 18.73
N ILE A 231 18.01 -7.77 18.78
CA ILE A 231 17.06 -8.16 19.83
C ILE A 231 16.67 -9.62 19.66
N ILE A 232 16.35 -10.04 18.43
CA ILE A 232 15.99 -11.43 18.13
C ILE A 232 17.12 -12.39 18.54
N ASN A 233 18.36 -12.07 18.21
CA ASN A 233 19.53 -12.90 18.52
C ASN A 233 19.82 -13.01 20.04
N LEU A 234 19.31 -12.09 20.86
CA LEU A 234 19.40 -12.23 22.33
C LEU A 234 18.47 -13.32 22.87
N PHE A 235 17.35 -13.59 22.18
CA PHE A 235 16.31 -14.51 22.64
C PHE A 235 16.19 -15.78 21.80
N SER A 236 16.81 -15.82 20.62
CA SER A 236 16.74 -16.95 19.70
C SER A 236 18.14 -17.47 19.36
N ALA A 237 18.29 -18.80 19.40
CA ALA A 237 19.52 -19.49 19.01
C ALA A 237 19.71 -19.57 17.49
N ASP A 238 18.69 -19.21 16.70
CA ASP A 238 18.70 -19.30 15.24
C ASP A 238 18.85 -17.92 14.59
N ASN A 239 20.05 -17.63 14.08
CA ASN A 239 20.35 -16.41 13.31
C ASN A 239 19.48 -16.26 12.05
N ASN A 240 18.88 -17.35 11.55
CA ASN A 240 18.03 -17.36 10.35
C ASN A 240 16.53 -17.32 10.66
N PHE A 241 16.13 -17.25 11.95
CA PHE A 241 14.73 -17.25 12.38
C PHE A 241 13.87 -16.27 11.58
N LYS A 242 14.35 -15.03 11.48
CA LYS A 242 13.63 -13.96 10.77
C LYS A 242 13.51 -14.23 9.27
N ALA A 243 14.54 -14.79 8.63
CA ALA A 243 14.48 -15.12 7.20
C ALA A 243 13.45 -16.22 6.93
N LYS A 244 13.44 -17.26 7.77
CA LYS A 244 12.50 -18.40 7.68
C LYS A 244 11.04 -17.99 7.89
N VAL A 245 10.79 -17.15 8.89
CA VAL A 245 9.42 -16.66 9.18
C VAL A 245 8.94 -15.65 8.14
N LEU A 246 9.86 -14.87 7.54
CA LEU A 246 9.51 -13.88 6.53
C LEU A 246 9.39 -14.43 5.10
N SER A 247 9.89 -15.64 4.82
CA SER A 247 9.77 -16.28 3.51
C SER A 247 8.38 -16.83 3.21
N GLN A 248 7.51 -16.94 4.22
CA GLN A 248 6.14 -17.42 4.07
C GLN A 248 5.14 -16.27 4.21
N GLY A 249 4.14 -16.22 3.31
CA GLY A 249 3.02 -15.27 3.38
C GLY A 249 1.91 -15.76 4.32
N PHE A 250 1.18 -14.85 4.98
CA PHE A 250 0.07 -15.22 5.86
C PHE A 250 -1.00 -16.08 5.15
N GLY A 251 -1.36 -15.71 3.91
CA GLY A 251 -2.32 -16.49 3.12
C GLY A 251 -1.77 -17.81 2.63
N ASP A 252 -0.44 -17.93 2.44
CA ASP A 252 0.16 -19.21 2.06
C ASP A 252 0.09 -20.20 3.22
N THR A 253 0.43 -19.75 4.43
CA THR A 253 0.39 -20.58 5.64
C THR A 253 -1.03 -21.03 5.96
N LEU A 254 -2.00 -20.09 5.91
CA LEU A 254 -3.41 -20.43 6.14
C LEU A 254 -3.92 -21.48 5.16
N HIS A 255 -3.65 -21.28 3.86
CA HIS A 255 -4.11 -22.20 2.83
C HIS A 255 -3.36 -23.55 2.86
N TYR A 256 -2.07 -23.53 3.21
CA TYR A 256 -1.29 -24.75 3.42
C TYR A 256 -1.89 -25.60 4.53
N LEU A 257 -2.23 -24.99 5.67
CA LEU A 257 -2.85 -25.72 6.79
C LEU A 257 -4.24 -26.22 6.42
N ALA A 258 -5.03 -25.44 5.69
CA ALA A 258 -6.37 -25.85 5.27
C ALA A 258 -6.40 -26.97 4.22
N THR A 259 -5.38 -27.08 3.36
CA THR A 259 -5.38 -28.02 2.22
C THR A 259 -4.33 -29.12 2.30
N GLY A 260 -3.35 -28.99 3.21
CA GLY A 260 -2.17 -29.86 3.29
C GLY A 260 -1.21 -29.75 2.10
N ASN A 261 -1.39 -28.78 1.18
CA ASN A 261 -0.60 -28.70 -0.05
C ASN A 261 0.66 -27.82 0.11
N PRO A 262 1.87 -28.39 0.19
CA PRO A 262 3.10 -27.63 0.42
C PRO A 262 3.52 -26.75 -0.78
N SER A 263 3.03 -27.04 -2.00
CA SER A 263 3.36 -26.27 -3.21
C SER A 263 2.85 -24.83 -3.18
N VAL A 264 2.00 -24.50 -2.20
CA VAL A 264 1.39 -23.18 -2.04
C VAL A 264 2.32 -22.20 -1.30
N LEU A 265 3.30 -22.70 -0.54
CA LEU A 265 4.22 -21.88 0.22
C LEU A 265 5.14 -21.05 -0.71
N GLY A 266 5.29 -19.76 -0.39
CA GLY A 266 6.07 -18.81 -1.20
C GLY A 266 5.27 -18.15 -2.33
N GLY A 267 3.97 -18.43 -2.43
CA GLY A 267 3.04 -17.76 -3.35
C GLY A 267 2.71 -16.31 -2.96
N PHE A 268 2.94 -15.93 -1.70
CA PHE A 268 2.57 -14.67 -1.07
C PHE A 268 1.09 -14.31 -1.30
N ARG A 269 0.21 -15.30 -1.10
CA ARG A 269 -1.25 -15.13 -1.16
C ARG A 269 -1.70 -14.07 -0.15
N VAL A 270 -2.58 -13.20 -0.62
CA VAL A 270 -3.17 -12.14 0.20
C VAL A 270 -4.38 -12.71 0.92
N THR A 271 -4.45 -12.45 2.22
CA THR A 271 -5.53 -12.87 3.13
C THR A 271 -6.07 -11.64 3.86
N HIS A 272 -7.02 -11.83 4.76
CA HIS A 272 -7.61 -10.79 5.58
C HIS A 272 -7.47 -11.13 7.08
N PHE A 273 -7.30 -10.11 7.92
CA PHE A 273 -7.15 -10.30 9.37
C PHE A 273 -8.34 -11.01 10.03
N ILE A 274 -9.53 -10.94 9.40
CA ILE A 274 -10.76 -11.61 9.85
C ILE A 274 -10.61 -13.13 9.80
N GLY A 275 -10.26 -13.70 8.64
CA GLY A 275 -10.06 -15.14 8.52
C GLY A 275 -8.83 -15.62 9.27
N MET A 276 -7.72 -14.85 9.22
CA MET A 276 -6.52 -15.17 10.00
C MET A 276 -6.77 -15.19 11.51
N GLY A 277 -7.56 -14.24 12.03
CA GLY A 277 -7.88 -14.16 13.44
C GLY A 277 -8.81 -15.29 13.88
N LYS A 278 -9.88 -15.54 13.11
CA LYS A 278 -10.80 -16.66 13.36
C LYS A 278 -10.08 -18.01 13.30
N GLY A 279 -9.20 -18.20 12.32
CA GLY A 279 -8.44 -19.44 12.11
C GLY A 279 -7.28 -19.64 13.08
N SER A 280 -6.95 -18.67 13.95
CA SER A 280 -5.89 -18.82 14.94
C SER A 280 -6.43 -18.92 16.36
N ILE A 281 -7.14 -17.89 16.81
CA ILE A 281 -7.57 -17.75 18.22
C ILE A 281 -9.10 -17.69 18.34
N GLY A 282 -9.83 -18.15 17.31
CA GLY A 282 -11.28 -18.07 17.27
C GLY A 282 -11.77 -16.63 17.37
N TYR A 283 -12.91 -16.39 18.01
CA TYR A 283 -13.52 -15.05 18.14
C TYR A 283 -12.77 -14.06 19.04
N LEU A 284 -11.78 -14.53 19.83
CA LEU A 284 -10.95 -13.64 20.67
C LEU A 284 -10.19 -12.59 19.85
N TYR A 285 -9.98 -12.82 18.55
CA TYR A 285 -9.38 -11.83 17.67
C TYR A 285 -10.15 -10.51 17.62
N LEU A 286 -11.47 -10.52 17.80
CA LEU A 286 -12.28 -9.30 17.78
C LEU A 286 -11.88 -8.37 18.93
N LEU A 287 -11.60 -8.94 20.11
CA LEU A 287 -11.14 -8.18 21.26
C LEU A 287 -9.74 -7.58 21.01
N LEU A 288 -8.81 -8.38 20.47
CA LEU A 288 -7.47 -7.89 20.12
C LEU A 288 -7.52 -6.82 19.02
N ALA A 289 -8.39 -6.99 18.02
CA ALA A 289 -8.59 -6.03 16.95
C ALA A 289 -9.15 -4.72 17.52
N PHE A 290 -10.14 -4.79 18.40
CA PHE A 290 -10.71 -3.62 19.07
C PHE A 290 -9.64 -2.80 19.82
N PHE A 291 -8.86 -3.43 20.68
CA PHE A 291 -7.77 -2.74 21.39
C PHE A 291 -6.69 -2.22 20.44
N SER A 292 -6.36 -2.97 19.39
CA SER A 292 -5.41 -2.52 18.36
C SER A 292 -5.91 -1.26 17.66
N PHE A 293 -7.20 -1.18 17.31
CA PHE A 293 -7.78 0.01 16.70
C PHE A 293 -7.79 1.22 17.63
N ILE A 294 -8.02 1.05 18.93
CA ILE A 294 -7.90 2.14 19.91
C ILE A 294 -6.46 2.69 19.92
N ILE A 295 -5.47 1.81 19.98
CA ILE A 295 -4.06 2.22 19.96
C ILE A 295 -3.74 2.94 18.65
N ILE A 296 -4.10 2.35 17.51
CA ILE A 296 -3.91 2.97 16.18
C ILE A 296 -4.55 4.35 16.14
N PHE A 297 -5.76 4.51 16.66
CA PHE A 297 -6.46 5.79 16.70
C PHE A 297 -5.67 6.85 17.48
N ILE A 298 -5.13 6.54 18.65
CA ILE A 298 -4.30 7.47 19.44
C ILE A 298 -3.07 7.92 18.63
N PHE A 299 -2.40 7.00 17.95
CA PHE A 299 -1.25 7.32 17.10
C PHE A 299 -1.65 8.21 15.91
N VAL A 300 -2.75 7.89 15.23
CA VAL A 300 -3.29 8.71 14.14
C VAL A 300 -3.66 10.11 14.63
N ASP A 301 -4.32 10.22 15.77
CA ASP A 301 -4.74 11.49 16.37
C ASP A 301 -3.55 12.37 16.75
N SER A 302 -2.45 11.77 17.22
CA SER A 302 -1.21 12.48 17.59
C SER A 302 -0.56 13.27 16.44
N HIS A 303 -0.93 12.98 15.19
CA HIS A 303 -0.46 13.71 14.02
C HIS A 303 -1.21 15.01 13.75
N SER A 304 -2.32 15.24 14.45
CA SER A 304 -3.06 16.48 14.39
C SER A 304 -2.53 17.45 15.46
N ILE A 305 -2.26 18.69 15.05
CA ILE A 305 -1.98 19.78 16.00
C ILE A 305 -3.16 20.74 15.92
N CYS A 306 -3.91 20.82 17.01
CA CYS A 306 -4.94 21.83 17.23
C CYS A 306 -4.28 23.08 17.84
N ASN A 307 -4.13 24.13 17.03
CA ASN A 307 -3.66 25.41 17.53
C ASN A 307 -4.80 26.10 18.30
N HIS A 308 -4.81 25.98 19.63
CA HIS A 308 -5.74 26.71 20.51
C HIS A 308 -5.46 28.22 20.61
N LEU A 309 -4.36 28.70 20.01
CA LEU A 309 -3.87 30.07 20.17
C LEU A 309 -4.59 31.12 19.30
N TYR A 310 -5.55 30.74 18.46
CA TYR A 310 -6.26 31.70 17.62
C TYR A 310 -7.74 31.77 18.00
N HIS A 311 -8.13 32.94 18.53
CA HIS A 311 -9.50 33.37 18.87
C HIS A 311 -10.49 33.40 17.68
N SER A 312 -10.20 32.73 16.56
CA SER A 312 -11.08 32.66 15.39
C SER A 312 -11.81 31.32 15.35
N SER A 313 -13.11 31.38 15.12
CA SER A 313 -14.16 30.33 15.13
C SER A 313 -13.95 29.10 14.22
N LEU A 314 -12.75 28.81 13.73
CA LEU A 314 -12.42 27.61 12.96
C LEU A 314 -11.08 27.02 13.42
N ILE A 315 -11.16 26.12 14.40
CA ILE A 315 -10.08 25.20 14.76
C ILE A 315 -9.96 24.21 13.59
N ALA A 316 -9.02 24.42 12.67
CA ALA A 316 -8.67 23.39 11.69
C ALA A 316 -7.34 22.74 12.10
N PRO A 317 -7.27 21.40 12.20
CA PRO A 317 -6.06 20.71 12.58
C PRO A 317 -4.98 20.92 11.52
N THR A 318 -3.76 21.20 11.98
CA THR A 318 -2.60 21.24 11.11
C THR A 318 -1.94 19.86 11.10
N PHE A 319 -1.70 19.32 9.90
CA PHE A 319 -1.07 18.02 9.73
C PHE A 319 0.41 18.15 9.41
N SER A 320 1.22 17.29 10.00
CA SER A 320 2.63 17.15 9.60
C SER A 320 2.76 16.55 8.19
N ILE A 321 3.90 16.79 7.54
CA ILE A 321 4.22 16.17 6.23
C ILE A 321 4.17 14.63 6.34
N VAL A 322 4.62 14.09 7.48
CA VAL A 322 4.64 12.65 7.74
C VAL A 322 3.23 12.08 7.84
N ALA A 323 2.33 12.78 8.53
CA ALA A 323 0.92 12.42 8.62
C ALA A 323 0.28 12.24 7.23
N ILE A 324 0.56 13.19 6.32
CA ILE A 324 0.00 13.14 4.97
C ILE A 324 0.52 11.94 4.18
N THR A 325 1.78 11.56 4.38
CA THR A 325 2.34 10.36 3.75
C THR A 325 1.77 9.06 4.32
N GLN A 326 1.27 9.06 5.55
CA GLN A 326 0.73 7.87 6.23
C GLN A 326 -0.80 7.77 6.16
N PHE A 327 -1.52 8.82 5.72
CA PHE A 327 -2.98 8.78 5.58
C PHE A 327 -3.49 7.61 4.74
N TYR A 328 -2.77 7.26 3.67
CA TYR A 328 -3.13 6.10 2.85
C TYR A 328 -3.13 4.82 3.68
N ASP A 329 -2.10 4.61 4.50
CA ASP A 329 -1.97 3.43 5.34
C ASP A 329 -3.06 3.41 6.43
N TRP A 330 -3.41 4.56 7.00
CA TRP A 330 -4.50 4.65 8.00
C TRP A 330 -5.85 4.30 7.40
N LEU A 331 -6.19 4.85 6.23
CA LEU A 331 -7.46 4.59 5.56
C LEU A 331 -7.56 3.18 4.96
N THR A 332 -6.42 2.48 4.83
CA THR A 332 -6.37 1.11 4.31
C THR A 332 -6.05 0.06 5.37
N ILE A 333 -5.94 0.45 6.65
CA ILE A 333 -5.59 -0.47 7.74
C ILE A 333 -6.61 -1.60 7.93
N ALA A 334 -7.88 -1.33 7.59
CA ALA A 334 -8.94 -2.34 7.59
C ALA A 334 -8.73 -3.43 6.52
N LYS A 335 -7.81 -3.25 5.56
CA LYS A 335 -7.45 -4.24 4.53
C LYS A 335 -6.25 -5.11 4.92
N THR A 336 -5.79 -5.00 6.16
CA THR A 336 -4.60 -5.72 6.61
C THR A 336 -4.78 -7.23 6.56
N THR A 337 -3.66 -7.92 6.34
CA THR A 337 -3.64 -9.37 6.11
C THR A 337 -3.75 -10.18 7.40
N SER A 338 -3.37 -9.64 8.55
CA SER A 338 -3.36 -10.36 9.82
C SER A 338 -3.47 -9.42 11.00
N LEU A 339 -3.82 -9.97 12.17
CA LEU A 339 -3.77 -9.24 13.45
C LEU A 339 -2.35 -8.74 13.75
N THR A 340 -1.36 -9.54 13.40
CA THR A 340 0.06 -9.20 13.50
C THR A 340 0.37 -7.86 12.81
N ALA A 341 -0.27 -7.58 11.67
CA ALA A 341 -0.08 -6.33 10.95
C ALA A 341 -0.70 -5.11 11.68
N LEU A 342 -1.82 -5.29 12.41
CA LEU A 342 -2.42 -4.24 13.23
C LEU A 342 -1.49 -3.85 14.38
N VAL A 343 -0.84 -4.82 15.01
CA VAL A 343 0.15 -4.59 16.08
C VAL A 343 1.47 -4.04 15.53
N ALA A 344 1.86 -4.43 14.31
CA ALA A 344 3.07 -3.94 13.66
C ALA A 344 3.00 -2.45 13.33
N PHE A 345 1.79 -1.92 13.08
CA PHE A 345 1.61 -0.51 12.75
C PHE A 345 2.16 0.44 13.84
N PRO A 346 1.71 0.39 15.10
CA PRO A 346 2.22 1.28 16.15
C PRO A 346 3.69 0.99 16.49
N LEU A 347 4.16 -0.26 16.36
CA LEU A 347 5.54 -0.61 16.71
C LEU A 347 6.58 -0.19 15.66
N ARG A 348 6.18 -0.15 14.38
CA ARG A 348 7.12 0.04 13.28
C ARG A 348 6.63 1.04 12.25
N SER A 349 5.48 0.77 11.61
CA SER A 349 5.02 1.56 10.46
C SER A 349 4.76 3.03 10.79
N PHE A 350 4.40 3.31 12.05
CA PHE A 350 4.25 4.66 12.57
C PHE A 350 5.60 5.40 12.68
N PHE A 351 6.60 4.79 13.31
CA PHE A 351 7.89 5.42 13.61
C PHE A 351 8.85 5.45 12.42
N GLU A 352 8.81 4.46 11.52
CA GLU A 352 9.75 4.32 10.40
C GLU A 352 9.81 5.58 9.52
N PRO A 353 8.69 6.15 9.03
CA PRO A 353 8.70 7.39 8.25
C PRO A 353 9.19 8.60 9.04
N ILE A 354 8.86 8.69 10.33
CA ILE A 354 9.30 9.78 11.22
C ILE A 354 10.83 9.78 11.34
N LEU A 355 11.42 8.62 11.61
CA LEU A 355 12.87 8.45 11.73
C LEU A 355 13.59 8.73 10.40
N LEU A 356 13.03 8.27 9.27
CA LEU A 356 13.60 8.53 7.95
C LEU A 356 13.57 10.02 7.58
N VAL A 357 12.48 10.73 7.92
CA VAL A 357 12.42 12.20 7.76
C VAL A 357 13.46 12.89 8.65
N ALA A 358 13.59 12.48 9.91
CA ALA A 358 14.59 13.02 10.82
C ALA A 358 16.02 12.81 10.30
N LEU A 359 16.33 11.61 9.79
CA LEU A 359 17.62 11.27 9.20
C LEU A 359 17.94 12.16 7.99
N VAL A 360 17.00 12.29 7.04
CA VAL A 360 17.22 13.15 5.86
C VAL A 360 17.39 14.61 6.25
N ARG A 361 16.62 15.11 7.23
CA ARG A 361 16.81 16.48 7.74
C ARG A 361 18.18 16.67 8.38
N TRP A 362 18.66 15.70 9.14
CA TRP A 362 20.00 15.74 9.75
C TRP A 362 21.11 15.74 8.70
N LEU A 363 21.02 14.88 7.67
CA LEU A 363 21.96 14.84 6.54
C LEU A 363 21.99 16.14 5.72
N LEU A 364 20.84 16.80 5.55
CA LEU A 364 20.77 18.07 4.83
C LEU A 364 21.33 19.23 5.67
N LYS A 365 21.07 19.25 6.97
CA LYS A 365 21.55 20.30 7.89
C LYS A 365 23.07 20.26 8.06
N THR A 366 23.66 19.07 8.07
CA THR A 366 25.13 18.90 8.16
C THR A 366 25.82 19.43 6.92
N LYS A 367 25.30 19.14 5.71
CA LYS A 367 25.86 19.68 4.46
C LYS A 367 25.77 21.20 4.34
N LEU A 368 24.69 21.81 4.82
CA LEU A 368 24.51 23.28 4.80
C LEU A 368 25.40 24.03 5.80
N LYS A 369 26.04 23.33 6.76
CA LYS A 369 27.02 23.93 7.68
C LYS A 369 28.46 23.82 7.17
N THR A 370 28.69 23.00 6.15
CA THR A 370 30.01 22.76 5.53
C THR A 370 30.21 23.54 4.23
N THR A 371 29.20 24.31 3.82
CA THR A 371 29.22 25.32 2.74
C THR A 371 28.97 26.67 3.36
#